data_AF-A0A3L8T184-F1
#
_entry.id   AF-A0A3L8T184-F1
#
_cell.length_a   1.000
_cell.length_b   1.000
_cell.length_c   1.000
_cell.angle_alpha   90.00
_cell.angle_beta   90.00
_cell.angle_gamma   90.00
#
_symmetry.space_group_name_H-M   'P 1'
#
loop_
_entity.id
_entity.type
_entity.pdbx_description
1 polymer ?
#
loop_
_entity_poly.entity_id
_entity_poly.type
_entity_poly.pdbx_seq_one_letter_code
_entity_poly.pdbx_strand_id
1 'polypeptide(L)' 'MSAQRRRKASEREKLRMRTLADALHTLRNYLPPVYSQRGQPLTKIQTLKYTIKYISELTELLDSVERA' A
#
# COMPACT_ATOMS: atom_id res chain seq x y z
N MET A 1 -28.64 12.59 -16.21
CA MET A 1 -28.37 11.37 -15.40
C MET A 1 -29.36 11.28 -14.24
N SER A 2 -30.16 10.21 -14.14
CA SER A 2 -31.12 10.07 -13.03
C SER A 2 -30.42 9.88 -11.68
N ALA A 3 -31.07 10.31 -10.59
CA ALA A 3 -30.54 10.16 -9.23
C ALA A 3 -30.22 8.69 -8.88
N GLN A 4 -31.05 7.75 -9.37
CA GLN A 4 -30.83 6.32 -9.18
C GLN A 4 -29.55 5.82 -9.86
N ARG A 5 -29.23 6.28 -11.07
CA ARG A 5 -27.98 5.94 -11.76
C ARG A 5 -26.77 6.52 -11.02
N ARG A 6 -26.85 7.76 -10.52
CA ARG A 6 -25.79 8.36 -9.69
C ARG A 6 -25.54 7.56 -8.41
N ARG A 7 -26.59 7.17 -7.68
CA ARG A 7 -26.48 6.36 -6.46
C ARG A 7 -25.81 5.02 -6.73
N LYS A 8 -26.23 4.29 -7.77
CA LYS A 8 -25.59 3.02 -8.16
C LYS A 8 -24.11 3.20 -8.52
N ALA A 9 -23.74 4.32 -9.16
CA ALA A 9 -22.35 4.62 -9.48
C ALA A 9 -21.52 4.91 -8.23
N SER A 10 -22.05 5.67 -7.27
CA SER A 10 -21.37 5.94 -6.00
C SER A 10 -21.14 4.68 -5.16
N GLU A 11 -22.12 3.77 -5.09
CA GLU A 11 -21.95 2.50 -4.36
C GLU A 11 -20.87 1.60 -5.00
N ARG A 12 -20.81 1.57 -6.33
CA ARG A 12 -19.72 0.87 -7.04
C ARG A 12 -18.36 1.46 -6.71
N GLU A 13 -18.23 2.79 -6.70
CA GLU A 13 -16.97 3.45 -6.37
C GLU A 13 -16.57 3.21 -4.91
N LYS A 14 -17.54 3.21 -4.00
CA LYS A 14 -17.32 2.87 -2.59
C LYS A 14 -16.75 1.46 -2.45
N LEU A 15 -17.31 0.48 -3.16
CA LEU A 15 -16.79 -0.90 -3.13
C LEU A 15 -15.37 -0.97 -3.72
N ARG A 16 -15.12 -0.32 -4.86
CA ARG A 16 -13.78 -0.24 -5.46
C ARG A 16 -12.76 0.38 -4.51
N MET A 17 -13.13 1.45 -3.80
CA MET A 17 -12.26 2.11 -2.83
C MET A 17 -12.00 1.25 -1.58
N ARG A 18 -12.94 0.40 -1.17
CA ARG A 18 -12.73 -0.60 -0.10
C ARG A 18 -11.66 -1.62 -0.53
N THR A 19 -11.80 -2.21 -1.71
CA THR A 19 -10.79 -3.14 -2.26
C THR A 19 -9.40 -2.50 -2.34
N LEU A 20 -9.31 -1.24 -2.75
CA LEU A 20 -8.05 -0.50 -2.77
C LEU A 20 -7.47 -0.29 -1.37
N ALA A 21 -8.31 0.02 -0.38
CA ALA A 21 -7.87 0.17 1.01
C ALA A 21 -7.34 -1.15 1.58
N ASP A 22 -8.03 -2.26 1.32
CA ASP A 22 -7.62 -3.59 1.77
C ASP A 22 -6.28 -3.99 1.17
N ALA A 23 -6.09 -3.80 -0.15
CA ALA A 23 -4.81 -4.05 -0.81
C ALA A 23 -3.67 -3.21 -0.21
N LEU A 24 -3.94 -1.95 0.12
CA LEU A 24 -2.96 -1.09 0.76
C LEU A 24 -2.65 -1.51 2.21
N HIS A 25 -3.63 -2.04 2.95
CA HIS A 25 -3.39 -2.63 4.27
C HIS A 25 -2.52 -3.89 4.16
N THR A 26 -2.83 -4.78 3.22
CA THR A 26 -1.98 -5.95 2.92
C THR A 26 -0.55 -5.54 2.59
N LEU A 27 -0.37 -4.48 1.79
CA LEU A 27 0.97 -3.97 1.47
C LEU A 27 1.75 -3.51 2.72
N ARG A 28 1.08 -2.87 3.69
CA ARG A 28 1.72 -2.45 4.95
C ARG A 28 2.22 -3.62 5.77
N ASN A 29 1.54 -4.77 5.71
CA ASN A 29 1.95 -5.96 6.47
C ASN A 29 3.28 -6.55 5.97
N TYR A 30 3.69 -6.24 4.74
CA TYR A 30 4.99 -6.63 4.20
C TYR A 30 6.11 -5.65 4.56
N LEU A 31 5.79 -4.48 5.10
CA LEU A 31 6.80 -3.48 5.48
C LEU A 31 7.34 -3.80 6.87
N PRO A 32 8.68 -3.79 7.06
CA PRO A 32 9.28 -3.99 8.37
C PRO A 32 8.82 -2.94 9.41
N PRO A 33 8.69 -3.31 10.70
CA PRO A 33 8.24 -2.40 11.77
C PRO A 33 9.09 -1.13 11.92
N VAL A 34 10.36 -1.15 11.48
CA VAL A 34 11.25 0.02 11.48
C VAL A 34 10.68 1.21 10.69
N TYR A 35 9.82 0.94 9.71
CA TYR A 35 9.17 1.98 8.90
C TYR A 35 7.98 2.64 9.61
N SER A 36 7.34 1.94 10.54
CA SER A 36 6.25 2.51 11.35
C SER A 36 6.79 3.25 12.57
N GLN A 37 6.79 4.59 12.52
CA GLN A 37 7.24 5.40 13.65
C GLN A 37 6.25 5.30 14.82
N ARG A 38 6.73 4.87 15.99
CA ARG A 38 6.01 4.94 17.27
C ARG A 38 4.63 4.24 17.27
N GLY A 39 4.49 3.17 16.51
CA GLY A 39 3.23 2.41 16.41
C GLY A 39 2.12 3.14 15.64
N GLN A 40 2.41 4.28 15.00
CA GLN A 40 1.43 4.95 14.16
C GLN A 40 1.30 4.25 12.80
N PRO A 41 0.07 4.05 12.28
CA PRO A 41 -0.14 3.47 10.96
C PRO A 41 0.41 4.36 9.85
N LEU A 42 1.02 3.75 8.84
CA LEU A 42 1.52 4.46 7.67
C LEU A 42 0.39 5.11 6.87
N THR A 43 0.56 6.38 6.49
CA THR A 43 -0.29 7.02 5.48
C THR A 43 -0.16 6.30 4.12
N LYS A 44 -1.09 6.53 3.20
CA LYS A 44 -1.05 5.89 1.87
C LYS A 44 0.24 6.22 1.12
N ILE A 45 0.63 7.49 1.14
CA ILE A 45 1.86 7.95 0.47
C ILE A 45 3.12 7.38 1.12
N GLN A 46 3.17 7.31 2.45
CA GLN A 46 4.29 6.68 3.15
C GLN A 46 4.39 5.19 2.82
N THR A 47 3.27 4.47 2.80
CA THR A 47 3.22 3.05 2.44
C THR A 47 3.84 2.81 1.07
N LEU A 48 3.45 3.62 0.07
CA LEU A 48 3.99 3.49 -1.29
C LEU A 48 5.49 3.84 -1.35
N LYS A 49 5.91 4.94 -0.72
CA LYS A 49 7.33 5.35 -0.69
C LYS A 49 8.22 4.31 -0.01
N TYR A 50 7.80 3.79 1.13
CA TYR A 50 8.56 2.78 1.87
C TYR A 50 8.55 1.42 1.19
N THR A 51 7.49 1.07 0.45
CA THR A 51 7.48 -0.14 -0.39
C THR A 51 8.55 -0.07 -1.47
N ILE A 52 8.63 1.04 -2.19
CA ILE A 52 9.66 1.23 -3.22
C ILE A 52 11.05 1.12 -2.60
N LYS A 53 11.28 1.84 -1.49
CA LYS A 53 12.56 1.79 -0.77
C LYS A 53 12.91 0.37 -0.31
N TYR A 54 11.96 -0.36 0.27
CA TYR A 54 12.20 -1.69 0.80
C TYR A 54 12.50 -2.71 -0.30
N ILE A 55 11.82 -2.62 -1.45
CA ILE A 55 12.16 -3.44 -2.63
C ILE A 55 13.60 -3.14 -3.06
N SER A 56 14.00 -1.88 -3.15
CA SER A 56 15.38 -1.51 -3.51
C SER A 56 16.42 -2.06 -2.52
N GLU A 57 16.18 -1.93 -1.21
CA GLU A 57 17.08 -2.46 -0.17
C GLU A 57 17.22 -3.99 -0.26
N LEU A 58 16.12 -4.72 -0.50
CA LEU A 58 16.16 -6.17 -0.67
C LEU A 58 16.90 -6.58 -1.94
N THR A 59 16.70 -5.86 -3.05
CA THR A 59 17.45 -6.10 -4.29
C THR A 59 18.94 -5.88 -4.10
N GLU A 60 19.34 -4.77 -3.46
CA GLU A 60 20.75 -4.48 -3.16
C GLU A 60 21.37 -5.55 -2.24
N LEU A 61 20.61 -6.02 -1.24
CA LEU A 61 21.06 -7.10 -0.36
C LEU A 61 21.32 -8.39 -1.15
N LEU A 62 20.40 -8.79 -2.03
CA LEU A 62 20.58 -9.98 -2.88
C LEU A 62 21.81 -9.85 -3.78
N ASP A 63 21.97 -8.71 -4.45
CA ASP A 63 23.13 -8.43 -5.31
C ASP A 63 24.45 -8.46 -4.53
N SER A 64 24.44 -8.01 -3.27
CA SER A 64 25.62 -8.03 -2.40
C SER A 64 26.00 -9.45 -1.97
N VAL A 65 25.01 -10.33 -1.76
CA VAL A 65 25.21 -11.73 -1.38
C VAL A 65 25.70 -12.55 -2.57
N GLU A 66 25.21 -12.29 -3.79
CA GLU A 66 25.66 -13.00 -4.99
C GLU A 66 27.12 -12.71 -5.37
N ARG A 67 27.66 -11.58 -4.92
CA ARG A 67 29.04 -11.14 -5.21
C ARG A 67 30.06 -11.54 -4.14
N ALA A 68 29.61 -12.09 -3.01
CA ALA A 68 30.44 -12.55 -1.90
C ALA A 68 30.76 -14.03 -2.04
#